data_AF-A0A372RVP8-F1
#
_entry.id   AF-A0A372RVP8-F1
#
_cell.length_a   1.000
_cell.length_b   1.000
_cell.length_c   1.000
_cell.angle_alpha   90.00
_cell.angle_beta   90.00
_cell.angle_gamma   90.00
#
_symmetry.space_group_name_H-M   'P 1'
#
loop_
_entity.id
_entity.type
_entity.pdbx_description
1 polymer ?
#
loop_
_entity_poly.entity_id
_entity_poly.type
_entity_poly.pdbx_seq_one_letter_code
_entity_poly.pdbx_strand_id
1 'polypeptide(L)'
;KGLTNLHDSNIIHQDYHSGNIFSKETKRSSAITGDFGLSKSAIESSDDEVYGIIPYVAPEVFQGQKYTKASDIYSYGMIMWELMTGRRPFWDKSHDTDLIIEICDGLRPPIVTNAPEGYIELMQQCWHSDPNKRPNVREI
;
A
#
# COMPACT_ATOMS: atom_id res chain seq x y z
N LYS A 1 -10.02 -3.76 -8.16
CA LYS A 1 -10.13 -4.96 -9.03
C LYS A 1 -8.91 -5.86 -8.96
N GLY A 2 -7.70 -5.41 -9.33
CA GLY A 2 -6.49 -6.25 -9.25
C GLY A 2 -6.25 -6.78 -7.83
N LEU A 3 -6.13 -5.87 -6.87
CA LEU A 3 -5.99 -6.22 -5.46
C LEU A 3 -7.20 -7.01 -4.91
N THR A 4 -8.41 -6.65 -5.34
CA THR A 4 -9.65 -7.37 -5.00
C THR A 4 -9.55 -8.86 -5.34
N ASN A 5 -9.13 -9.18 -6.57
CA ASN A 5 -9.00 -10.56 -7.02
C ASN A 5 -7.96 -11.35 -6.20
N LEU A 6 -6.82 -10.73 -5.87
CA LEU A 6 -5.81 -11.37 -5.02
C LEU A 6 -6.38 -11.69 -3.64
N HIS A 7 -6.97 -10.69 -2.99
CA HIS A 7 -7.49 -10.82 -1.64
C HIS A 7 -8.67 -11.79 -1.57
N ASP A 8 -9.54 -11.83 -2.58
CA ASP A 8 -10.61 -12.84 -2.68
C ASP A 8 -10.05 -14.26 -2.87
N SER A 9 -8.90 -14.40 -3.54
CA SER A 9 -8.15 -15.67 -3.64
C SER A 9 -7.26 -15.96 -2.42
N ASN A 10 -7.36 -15.19 -1.33
CA ASN A 10 -6.51 -15.30 -0.14
C ASN A 10 -5.00 -15.16 -0.44
N ILE A 11 -4.66 -14.31 -1.40
CA ILE A 11 -3.28 -13.95 -1.74
C ILE A 11 -2.98 -12.54 -1.22
N ILE A 12 -1.82 -12.37 -0.61
CA ILE A 12 -1.25 -11.09 -0.18
C ILE A 12 -0.13 -10.73 -1.15
N HIS A 13 -0.10 -9.49 -1.63
CA HIS A 13 0.87 -9.05 -2.62
C HIS A 13 2.26 -8.78 -2.01
N GLN A 14 2.31 -8.21 -0.80
CA GLN A 14 3.52 -7.88 -0.02
C GLN A 14 4.41 -6.77 -0.58
N ASP A 15 4.36 -6.51 -1.89
CA ASP A 15 5.13 -5.46 -2.56
C ASP A 15 4.25 -4.60 -3.49
N TYR A 16 3.14 -4.11 -2.95
CA TYR A 16 2.15 -3.39 -3.74
C TYR A 16 2.51 -1.90 -3.86
N HIS A 17 3.06 -1.47 -4.98
CA HIS A 17 3.39 -0.06 -5.24
C HIS A 17 3.10 0.33 -6.69
N SER A 18 3.18 1.62 -7.01
CA SER A 18 2.88 2.15 -8.34
C SER A 18 3.70 1.49 -9.46
N GLY A 19 4.98 1.20 -9.21
CA GLY A 19 5.85 0.45 -10.12
C GLY A 19 5.39 -0.97 -10.49
N ASN A 20 4.52 -1.60 -9.68
CA ASN A 20 3.93 -2.92 -9.94
C ASN A 20 2.49 -2.81 -10.51
N ILE A 21 2.08 -1.60 -10.89
CA ILE A 21 0.81 -1.32 -11.59
C ILE A 21 1.12 -0.87 -13.01
N PHE A 22 0.76 -1.72 -13.97
CA PHE A 22 1.04 -1.52 -15.39
C PHE A 22 -0.16 -0.92 -16.11
N SER A 23 0.10 0.02 -17.02
CA SER A 23 -0.93 0.51 -17.94
C SER A 23 -1.02 -0.40 -19.15
N LYS A 24 -2.21 -0.95 -19.40
CA LYS A 24 -2.51 -1.65 -20.65
C LYS A 24 -3.21 -0.68 -21.59
N GLU A 25 -2.53 -0.36 -22.68
CA GLU A 25 -3.09 0.44 -23.76
C GLU A 25 -4.18 -0.35 -24.50
N THR A 26 -5.43 0.04 -24.28
CA THR A 26 -6.58 -0.46 -25.04
C THR A 26 -7.47 0.74 -25.42
N LYS A 27 -8.57 0.50 -26.15
CA LYS A 27 -9.58 1.55 -26.42
C LYS A 27 -10.10 2.26 -25.15
N ARG A 28 -9.92 1.64 -23.97
CA ARG A 28 -10.05 2.27 -22.65
C ARG A 28 -8.77 1.99 -21.86
N SER A 29 -8.07 3.00 -21.36
CA SER A 29 -6.90 2.79 -20.51
C SER A 29 -7.29 1.94 -19.29
N SER A 30 -6.52 0.90 -19.00
CA SER A 30 -6.77 0.00 -17.86
C SER A 30 -5.49 -0.26 -17.10
N ALA A 31 -5.56 -0.21 -15.77
CA ALA A 31 -4.46 -0.56 -14.88
C ALA A 31 -4.51 -2.05 -14.54
N ILE A 32 -3.35 -2.70 -14.54
CA ILE A 32 -3.17 -4.12 -14.23
C ILE A 32 -2.16 -4.25 -13.09
N THR A 33 -2.55 -4.95 -12.04
CA THR A 33 -1.64 -5.38 -10.98
C THR A 33 -0.78 -6.52 -11.51
N GLY A 34 0.54 -6.38 -11.39
CA GLY A 34 1.51 -7.40 -11.76
C GLY A 34 2.60 -7.56 -10.70
N ASP A 35 3.65 -8.30 -11.08
CA ASP A 35 4.75 -8.71 -10.20
C ASP A 35 4.33 -9.45 -8.91
N PHE A 36 4.08 -10.74 -9.06
CA PHE A 36 3.72 -11.63 -7.96
C PHE A 36 4.92 -12.37 -7.36
N GLY A 37 6.15 -11.94 -7.64
CA GLY A 37 7.37 -12.64 -7.21
C GLY A 37 7.49 -12.82 -5.69
N LEU A 38 6.86 -11.91 -4.94
CA LEU A 38 6.81 -11.92 -3.48
C LEU A 38 5.41 -12.28 -2.94
N SER A 39 4.43 -12.53 -3.81
CA SER A 39 3.07 -12.80 -3.36
C SER A 39 2.96 -14.15 -2.65
N LYS A 40 2.20 -14.19 -1.55
CA LYS A 40 2.06 -15.39 -0.72
C LYS A 40 0.61 -15.65 -0.32
N SER A 41 0.32 -16.92 -0.01
CA SER A 41 -0.94 -17.30 0.62
C SER A 41 -1.06 -16.61 1.98
N ALA A 42 -2.23 -16.03 2.25
CA ALA A 42 -2.57 -15.43 3.53
C ALA A 42 -2.58 -16.44 4.70
N ILE A 43 -2.58 -17.74 4.39
CA ILE A 43 -2.64 -18.84 5.36
C ILE A 43 -1.22 -19.31 5.74
N GLU A 44 -0.24 -19.14 4.86
CA GLU A 44 1.10 -19.74 4.97
C GLU A 44 2.23 -18.71 5.20
N SER A 45 1.93 -17.46 5.56
CA SER A 45 2.99 -16.44 5.73
C SER A 45 3.98 -16.83 6.84
N SER A 46 5.13 -17.38 6.45
CA SER A 46 6.12 -18.00 7.36
C SER A 46 7.46 -17.29 7.40
N ASP A 47 7.67 -16.25 6.59
CA ASP A 47 8.97 -15.57 6.54
C ASP A 47 8.94 -14.27 7.32
N ASP A 48 9.95 -14.08 8.15
CA ASP A 48 10.17 -12.89 8.98
C ASP A 48 10.93 -11.78 8.22
N GLU A 49 11.20 -11.96 6.93
CA GLU A 49 11.86 -10.97 6.10
C GLU A 49 10.88 -9.86 5.67
N VAL A 50 11.33 -8.61 5.82
CA VAL A 50 10.62 -7.43 5.33
C VAL A 50 11.02 -7.18 3.88
N TYR A 51 10.04 -7.18 2.99
CA TYR A 51 10.22 -6.92 1.56
C TYR A 51 9.54 -5.63 1.11
N GLY A 52 9.92 -5.20 -0.09
CA GLY A 52 9.27 -4.10 -0.77
C GLY A 52 9.82 -2.73 -0.44
N ILE A 53 9.11 -1.72 -0.95
CA ILE A 53 9.63 -0.36 -1.00
C ILE A 53 9.16 0.43 0.24
N ILE A 54 10.12 0.95 1.02
CA ILE A 54 9.90 1.56 2.36
C ILE A 54 8.61 2.38 2.51
N PRO A 55 8.30 3.37 1.66
CA PRO A 55 7.11 4.20 1.85
C PRO A 55 5.78 3.44 1.74
N TYR A 56 5.76 2.30 1.06
CA TYR A 56 4.57 1.48 0.82
C TYR A 56 4.45 0.32 1.81
N VAL A 57 5.49 0.05 2.60
CA VAL A 57 5.47 -1.01 3.63
C VAL A 57 4.74 -0.49 4.87
N ALA A 58 3.81 -1.30 5.36
CA ALA A 58 2.97 -0.94 6.51
C ALA A 58 3.79 -0.94 7.83
N PRO A 59 3.49 -0.03 8.78
CA PRO A 59 4.28 0.12 10.00
C PRO A 59 4.34 -1.15 10.85
N GLU A 60 3.26 -1.93 10.91
CA GLU A 60 3.23 -3.18 11.65
C GLU A 60 4.22 -4.22 11.10
N VAL A 61 4.50 -4.17 9.79
CA VAL A 61 5.47 -5.08 9.16
C VAL A 61 6.89 -4.73 9.59
N PHE A 62 7.24 -3.43 9.65
CA PHE A 62 8.52 -3.00 10.20
C PHE A 62 8.70 -3.35 11.68
N GLN A 63 7.59 -3.47 12.41
CA GLN A 63 7.56 -3.90 13.80
C GLN A 63 7.61 -5.42 13.98
N GLY A 64 7.86 -6.18 12.91
CA GLY A 64 8.00 -7.64 12.94
C GLY A 64 6.67 -8.39 12.90
N GLN A 65 5.54 -7.72 12.62
CA GLN A 65 4.29 -8.42 12.34
C GLN A 65 4.30 -8.93 10.90
N LYS A 66 3.57 -10.02 10.66
CA LYS A 66 3.45 -10.61 9.33
C LYS A 66 2.65 -9.71 8.39
N TYR A 67 2.97 -9.79 7.10
CA TYR A 67 2.12 -9.22 6.07
C TYR A 67 0.70 -9.79 6.15
N THR A 68 -0.28 -8.93 5.90
CA THR A 68 -1.70 -9.26 5.88
C THR A 68 -2.36 -8.61 4.68
N LYS A 69 -3.64 -8.92 4.41
CA LYS A 69 -4.41 -8.15 3.42
C LYS A 69 -4.44 -6.67 3.79
N ALA A 70 -4.49 -6.33 5.08
CA ALA A 70 -4.49 -4.94 5.56
C ALA A 70 -3.14 -4.23 5.32
N SER A 71 -2.02 -4.94 5.23
CA SER A 71 -0.74 -4.31 4.83
C SER A 71 -0.75 -3.92 3.35
N ASP A 72 -1.36 -4.71 2.46
CA ASP A 72 -1.54 -4.28 1.07
C ASP A 72 -2.48 -3.06 0.95
N ILE A 73 -3.49 -2.96 1.83
CA ILE A 73 -4.39 -1.79 1.89
C ILE A 73 -3.63 -0.52 2.30
N TYR A 74 -2.68 -0.63 3.24
CA TYR A 74 -1.79 0.48 3.57
C TYR A 74 -1.02 0.95 2.34
N SER A 75 -0.43 0.00 1.59
CA SER A 75 0.30 0.31 0.37
C SER A 75 -0.62 0.96 -0.69
N TYR A 76 -1.87 0.52 -0.79
CA TYR A 76 -2.88 1.17 -1.64
C TYR A 76 -3.15 2.62 -1.23
N GLY A 77 -3.22 2.92 0.07
CA GLY A 77 -3.33 4.30 0.57
C GLY A 77 -2.14 5.18 0.15
N MET A 78 -0.93 4.62 0.15
CA MET A 78 0.28 5.32 -0.33
C MET A 78 0.26 5.57 -1.84
N ILE A 79 -0.28 4.63 -2.62
CA ILE A 79 -0.51 4.81 -4.06
C ILE A 79 -1.57 5.89 -4.32
N MET A 80 -2.65 5.94 -3.52
CA MET A 80 -3.64 7.02 -3.62
C MET A 80 -2.97 8.39 -3.43
N TRP A 81 -2.12 8.52 -2.42
CA TRP A 81 -1.37 9.75 -2.19
C TRP A 81 -0.45 10.12 -3.37
N GLU A 82 0.23 9.13 -3.93
CA GLU A 82 1.09 9.32 -5.10
C GLU A 82 0.30 9.78 -6.33
N LEU A 83 -0.87 9.19 -6.59
CA LEU A 83 -1.75 9.61 -7.69
C LEU A 83 -2.25 11.04 -7.51
N MET A 84 -2.56 11.43 -6.27
CA MET A 84 -3.02 12.79 -5.94
C MET A 84 -1.92 13.84 -6.15
N THR A 85 -0.66 13.51 -5.86
CA THR A 85 0.43 14.48 -5.86
C THR A 85 1.35 14.40 -7.07
N GLY A 86 1.30 13.28 -7.82
CA GLY A 86 2.27 12.95 -8.86
C GLY A 86 3.68 12.72 -8.32
N ARG A 87 3.84 12.48 -7.01
CA ARG A 87 5.14 12.31 -6.36
C ARG A 87 5.16 11.00 -5.56
N ARG A 88 6.34 10.39 -5.49
CA ARG A 88 6.55 9.25 -4.60
C ARG A 88 6.32 9.67 -3.14
N PRO A 89 5.69 8.85 -2.29
CA PRO A 89 5.54 9.17 -0.88
C PRO A 89 6.92 9.39 -0.24
N PHE A 90 7.02 10.45 0.58
CA PHE A 90 8.29 10.92 1.17
C PHE A 90 9.41 11.19 0.14
N TRP A 91 9.06 11.77 -1.02
CA TRP A 91 10.04 12.12 -2.07
C TRP A 91 11.16 13.08 -1.60
N ASP A 92 10.94 13.80 -0.50
CA ASP A 92 11.83 14.78 0.11
C ASP A 92 12.70 14.21 1.25
N LYS A 93 12.60 12.91 1.53
CA LYS A 93 13.38 12.22 2.55
C LYS A 93 14.20 11.07 1.94
N SER A 94 15.31 10.73 2.59
CA SER A 94 16.02 9.48 2.33
C SER A 94 15.14 8.29 2.70
N HIS A 95 15.17 7.22 1.90
CA HIS A 95 14.42 6.00 2.17
C HIS A 95 15.33 5.03 2.91
N ASP A 96 15.55 5.30 4.18
CA ASP A 96 16.47 4.58 5.07
C ASP A 96 15.80 4.24 6.41
N THR A 97 16.60 3.77 7.37
CA THR A 97 16.13 3.35 8.70
C THR A 97 15.49 4.50 9.48
N ASP A 98 15.93 5.75 9.29
CA ASP A 98 15.35 6.89 9.98
C ASP A 98 13.91 7.11 9.52
N LEU A 99 13.66 7.02 8.21
CA LEU A 99 12.29 7.09 7.67
C LEU A 99 11.41 5.94 8.19
N ILE A 100 11.96 4.73 8.32
CA ILE A 100 11.22 3.59 8.88
C ILE A 100 10.76 3.88 10.31
N ILE A 101 11.65 4.42 11.15
CA ILE A 101 11.33 4.81 12.53
C ILE A 101 10.23 5.87 12.54
N GLU A 102 10.37 6.93 11.73
CA GLU A 102 9.36 7.99 11.64
C GLU A 102 7.98 7.44 11.20
N ILE A 103 7.93 6.52 10.23
CA ILE A 103 6.67 5.88 9.78
C ILE A 103 6.02 5.08 10.92
N CYS A 104 6.82 4.33 11.69
CA CYS A 104 6.37 3.58 12.86
C CYS A 104 5.82 4.50 13.95
N ASP A 105 6.41 5.69 14.11
CA ASP A 105 5.95 6.74 15.04
C ASP A 105 4.72 7.52 14.52
N GLY A 106 4.22 7.17 13.34
CA GLY A 106 2.98 7.72 12.78
C GLY A 106 3.17 8.79 11.72
N LEU A 107 4.40 9.02 11.23
CA LEU A 107 4.64 9.91 10.11
C LEU A 107 3.80 9.46 8.89
N ARG A 108 3.13 10.42 8.25
CA ARG A 108 2.41 10.23 6.99
C ARG A 108 2.75 11.36 6.02
N PRO A 109 2.63 11.13 4.71
CA PRO A 109 2.82 12.19 3.72
C PRO A 109 1.82 13.36 3.93
N PRO A 110 2.18 14.60 3.57
CA PRO A 110 1.33 15.76 3.78
C PRO A 110 0.05 15.70 2.93
N ILE A 111 -1.08 16.08 3.52
CA ILE A 111 -2.38 16.09 2.84
C ILE A 111 -2.46 17.32 1.93
N VAL A 112 -2.84 17.11 0.67
CA VAL A 112 -3.08 18.18 -0.30
C VAL A 112 -4.59 18.35 -0.49
N THR A 113 -5.09 19.58 -0.42
CA THR A 113 -6.53 19.87 -0.27
C THR A 113 -7.31 19.94 -1.59
N ASN A 114 -6.72 19.54 -2.71
CA ASN A 114 -7.38 19.57 -4.03
C ASN A 114 -7.69 18.16 -4.54
N ALA A 115 -8.50 17.43 -3.77
CA ALA A 115 -8.90 16.07 -4.08
C ALA A 115 -10.44 15.96 -4.19
N PRO A 116 -10.96 14.98 -4.95
CA PRO A 116 -12.40 14.70 -4.98
C PRO A 116 -12.95 14.41 -3.58
N GLU A 117 -14.25 14.65 -3.40
CA GLU A 117 -14.96 14.33 -2.16
C GLU A 117 -14.74 12.87 -1.75
N GLY A 118 -14.48 12.64 -0.46
CA GLY A 118 -14.21 11.31 0.11
C GLY A 118 -12.82 10.72 -0.19
N TYR A 119 -12.06 11.26 -1.16
CA TYR A 119 -10.75 10.69 -1.53
C TYR A 119 -9.74 10.74 -0.39
N ILE A 120 -9.62 11.90 0.27
CA ILE A 120 -8.68 12.10 1.39
C ILE A 120 -9.07 11.21 2.56
N GLU A 121 -10.37 11.13 2.88
CA GLU A 121 -10.86 10.29 3.97
C GLU A 121 -10.54 8.82 3.72
N LEU A 122 -10.85 8.30 2.53
CA LEU A 122 -10.56 6.91 2.16
C LEU A 122 -9.05 6.63 2.17
N MET A 123 -8.24 7.53 1.59
CA MET A 123 -6.78 7.43 1.63
C MET A 123 -6.27 7.35 3.08
N GLN A 124 -6.84 8.17 3.97
CA GLN A 124 -6.45 8.19 5.37
C GLN A 124 -6.88 6.94 6.15
N GLN A 125 -8.05 6.40 5.83
CA GLN A 125 -8.51 5.13 6.37
C GLN A 125 -7.58 3.98 5.91
N CYS A 126 -7.18 3.96 4.63
CA CYS A 126 -6.28 2.95 4.08
C CYS A 126 -4.91 2.92 4.77
N TRP A 127 -4.30 4.08 5.09
CA TRP A 127 -2.97 4.12 5.72
C TRP A 127 -2.99 4.26 7.26
N HIS A 128 -4.12 3.95 7.89
CA HIS A 128 -4.28 4.04 9.34
C HIS A 128 -3.22 3.17 10.06
N SER A 129 -2.64 3.66 11.17
CA SER A 129 -1.56 2.93 11.89
C SER A 129 -2.00 1.56 12.40
N ASP A 130 -3.19 1.47 13.00
CA ASP A 130 -3.82 0.20 13.37
C ASP A 130 -4.37 -0.50 12.11
N PRO A 131 -3.88 -1.69 11.74
CA PRO A 131 -4.34 -2.42 10.56
C PRO A 131 -5.81 -2.84 10.64
N ASN A 132 -6.39 -3.01 11.83
CA ASN A 132 -7.79 -3.41 11.99
C ASN A 132 -8.78 -2.28 11.69
N LYS A 133 -8.30 -1.04 11.64
CA LYS A 133 -9.10 0.14 11.28
C LYS A 133 -9.05 0.46 9.80
N ARG A 134 -8.25 -0.28 9.02
CA ARG A 134 -8.18 -0.13 7.57
C ARG A 134 -9.39 -0.83 6.94
N PRO A 135 -9.98 -0.25 5.89
CA PRO A 135 -11.03 -0.93 5.14
C PRO A 135 -10.50 -2.21 4.50
N ASN A 136 -11.36 -3.18 4.29
CA ASN A 136 -11.03 -4.32 3.43
C ASN A 136 -11.23 -3.96 1.96
N VAL A 137 -10.67 -4.74 1.05
CA VAL A 137 -10.68 -4.45 -0.40
C VAL A 137 -12.08 -4.35 -1.05
N ARG A 138 -13.14 -4.79 -0.36
CA ARG A 138 -14.54 -4.68 -0.83
C ARG A 138 -15.23 -3.40 -0.38
N GLU A 139 -14.62 -2.67 0.57
CA GLU A 139 -15.07 -1.37 1.09
C GLU A 139 -14.42 -0.20 0.34
N ILE A 140 -13.56 -0.49 -0.65
CA ILE A 140 -12.78 0.45 -1.47
C ILE A 140 -13.19 0.29 -2.93
#